data_AF-V4JRS2-F1
#
_entry.id   AF-V4JRS2-F1
#
_cell.length_a   1.000
_cell.length_b   1.000
_cell.length_c   1.000
_cell.angle_alpha   90.00
_cell.angle_beta   90.00
_cell.angle_gamma   90.00
#
_symmetry.space_group_name_H-M   'P 1'
#
loop_
_entity.id
_entity.type
_entity.pdbx_description
1 polymer ?
#
loop_
_entity_poly.entity_id
_entity_poly.type
_entity_poly.pdbx_seq_one_letter_code
_entity_poly.pdbx_strand_id
1 'polypeptide(L)'
;MQDKRLVYLFDNDGGGPIRPKDLCTHMKDLANDPYRSLAWKVRTRYGYGKSLHAFAEFLWADFFRIRIVIDSWILKDKIREEDVLISNLPAEHKKEIIDEAMQLARSPEAAGMPGYLGPG
;
A
#
# COMPACT_ATOMS: atom_id res chain seq x y z
N MET A 1 18.81 -1.10 15.26
CA MET A 1 18.19 -1.06 13.91
C MET A 1 16.76 -0.54 13.98
N GLN A 2 15.94 -1.06 14.90
CA GLN A 2 14.56 -0.63 15.12
C GLN A 2 14.45 0.80 15.70
N ASP A 3 15.29 1.16 16.67
CA ASP A 3 15.32 2.52 17.25
C ASP A 3 15.69 3.61 16.24
N LYS A 4 16.33 3.22 15.14
CA LYS A 4 16.69 4.12 14.03
C LYS A 4 15.61 4.18 12.94
N ARG A 5 14.46 3.51 13.12
CA ARG A 5 13.39 3.37 12.11
C ARG A 5 13.91 2.93 10.74
N LEU A 6 14.85 1.98 10.74
CA LEU A 6 15.46 1.42 9.52
C LEU A 6 14.78 0.13 9.05
N VAL A 7 13.84 -0.40 9.83
CA VAL A 7 13.16 -1.67 9.57
C VAL A 7 11.65 -1.47 9.75
N TYR A 8 10.88 -1.94 8.79
CA TYR A 8 9.42 -2.01 8.84
C TYR A 8 9.02 -3.43 9.22
N LEU A 9 8.46 -3.61 10.42
CA LEU A 9 8.15 -4.92 11.01
C LEU A 9 6.65 -5.20 10.97
N PHE A 10 6.04 -5.11 9.81
CA PHE A 10 4.66 -5.51 9.58
C PHE A 10 4.62 -6.50 8.42
N ASP A 11 3.64 -7.39 8.43
CA ASP A 11 3.34 -8.27 7.31
C ASP A 11 2.66 -7.51 6.15
N ASN A 12 2.36 -8.22 5.06
CA ASN A 12 1.71 -7.67 3.86
C ASN A 12 0.27 -7.19 4.09
N ASP A 13 -0.39 -7.68 5.14
CA ASP A 13 -1.73 -7.28 5.55
C ASP A 13 -1.69 -6.14 6.59
N GLY A 14 -0.49 -5.64 6.92
CA GLY A 14 -0.25 -4.62 7.94
C GLY A 14 -0.42 -5.12 9.36
N GLY A 15 -0.47 -6.44 9.56
CA GLY A 15 -0.37 -7.08 10.84
C GLY A 15 1.03 -6.91 11.42
N GLY A 16 1.09 -6.46 12.67
CA GLY A 16 2.37 -6.27 13.34
C GLY A 16 2.25 -5.62 14.73
N PRO A 17 3.40 -5.37 15.39
CA PRO A 17 4.74 -5.66 14.87
C PRO A 17 5.09 -7.17 14.87
N ILE A 18 5.70 -7.65 13.79
CA ILE A 18 6.28 -9.01 13.73
C ILE A 18 7.66 -9.03 14.38
N ARG A 19 8.16 -10.22 14.77
CA ARG A 19 9.50 -10.32 15.33
C ARG A 19 10.52 -10.20 14.19
N PRO A 20 11.70 -9.56 14.40
CA PRO A 20 12.71 -9.43 13.34
C PRO A 20 13.15 -10.75 12.69
N LYS A 21 13.08 -11.87 13.41
CA LYS A 21 13.38 -13.21 12.89
C LYS A 21 12.31 -13.77 11.94
N ASP A 22 11.10 -13.22 11.98
CA ASP A 22 9.99 -13.61 11.12
C ASP A 22 10.00 -12.82 9.79
N LEU A 23 10.92 -11.86 9.61
CA LEU A 23 11.18 -11.24 8.31
C LEU A 23 11.72 -12.27 7.33
N CYS A 24 11.31 -12.16 6.07
CA CYS A 24 11.86 -12.99 5.00
C CYS A 24 13.38 -12.85 4.91
N THR A 25 14.09 -13.98 4.79
CA THR A 25 15.55 -14.01 4.67
C THR A 25 16.02 -13.73 3.25
N HIS A 26 15.18 -14.02 2.25
CA HIS A 26 15.48 -13.76 0.84
C HIS A 26 14.47 -12.80 0.22
N MET A 27 14.95 -11.93 -0.67
CA MET A 27 14.12 -10.94 -1.37
C MET A 27 12.98 -11.57 -2.19
N LYS A 28 13.18 -12.79 -2.69
CA LYS A 28 12.17 -13.54 -3.45
C LYS A 28 10.98 -14.01 -2.60
N ASP A 29 11.17 -14.08 -1.28
CA ASP A 29 10.15 -14.53 -0.33
C ASP A 29 9.37 -13.34 0.26
N LEU A 30 9.60 -12.12 -0.27
CA LEU A 30 8.88 -10.93 0.14
C LEU A 30 7.42 -11.01 -0.31
N ALA A 31 6.52 -11.05 0.66
CA ALA A 31 5.08 -11.10 0.40
C ALA A 31 4.60 -9.85 -0.34
N ASN A 32 3.59 -10.04 -1.19
CA ASN A 32 2.98 -8.96 -1.96
C ASN A 32 2.01 -8.16 -1.07
N ASP A 33 2.32 -6.88 -0.83
CA ASP A 33 1.37 -5.94 -0.22
C ASP A 33 0.63 -5.16 -1.35
N PRO A 34 -0.66 -5.47 -1.60
CA PRO A 34 -1.44 -4.79 -2.63
C PRO A 34 -1.62 -3.31 -2.30
N TYR A 35 -1.85 -2.95 -1.03
CA TYR A 35 -2.06 -1.57 -0.61
C TYR A 35 -0.79 -0.73 -0.71
N ARG A 36 0.38 -1.33 -0.50
CA ARG A 36 1.65 -0.67 -0.85
C ARG A 36 1.65 -0.35 -2.35
N SER A 37 1.35 -1.33 -3.20
CA SER A 37 1.33 -1.11 -4.65
C SER A 37 0.34 0.00 -5.06
N LEU A 38 -0.82 0.07 -4.41
CA LEU A 38 -1.79 1.15 -4.55
C LEU A 38 -1.20 2.50 -4.14
N ALA A 39 -0.59 2.58 -2.96
CA ALA A 39 0.03 3.80 -2.46
C ALA A 39 1.09 4.35 -3.41
N TRP A 40 1.95 3.48 -3.97
CA TRP A 40 2.91 3.90 -4.98
C TRP A 40 2.21 4.45 -6.24
N LYS A 41 1.14 3.79 -6.69
CA LYS A 41 0.39 4.22 -7.88
C LYS A 41 -0.27 5.59 -7.69
N VAL A 42 -0.88 5.84 -6.53
CA VAL A 42 -1.45 7.13 -6.15
C VAL A 42 -0.36 8.21 -6.15
N ARG A 43 0.83 7.92 -5.61
CA ARG A 43 1.98 8.85 -5.64
C ARG A 43 2.39 9.20 -7.07
N THR A 44 2.49 8.21 -7.96
CA THR A 44 2.87 8.44 -9.36
C THR A 44 1.85 9.27 -10.15
N ARG A 45 0.60 9.33 -9.66
CA ARG A 45 -0.47 10.17 -10.21
C ARG A 45 -0.64 11.50 -9.47
N TYR A 46 0.33 11.89 -8.63
CA TYR A 46 0.29 13.13 -7.84
C TYR A 46 -0.92 13.21 -6.89
N GLY A 47 -1.36 12.06 -6.34
CA GLY A 47 -2.37 12.02 -5.28
C GLY A 47 -1.82 12.52 -3.95
N TYR A 48 -0.53 12.31 -3.70
CA TYR A 48 0.22 12.92 -2.60
C TYR A 48 1.67 13.17 -3.02
N GLY A 49 2.33 14.10 -2.32
CA GLY A 49 3.69 14.53 -2.57
C GLY A 49 4.76 13.55 -2.07
N LYS A 50 5.98 13.68 -2.61
CA LYS A 50 7.13 12.94 -2.10
C LYS A 50 7.42 13.40 -0.66
N SER A 51 7.55 12.44 0.25
CA SER A 51 7.91 12.70 1.65
C SER A 51 9.32 12.18 1.95
N LEU A 52 9.99 12.82 2.91
CA LEU A 52 11.24 12.32 3.51
C LEU A 52 10.97 11.31 4.64
N HIS A 53 9.71 11.09 5.00
CA HIS A 53 9.33 10.13 6.02
C HIS A 53 9.69 8.70 5.56
N ALA A 54 10.43 7.97 6.40
CA ALA A 54 10.75 6.57 6.12
C ALA A 54 9.46 5.75 6.00
N PHE A 55 9.41 4.85 5.02
CA PHE A 55 8.25 3.97 4.78
C PHE A 55 6.94 4.73 4.52
N ALA A 56 6.99 5.95 3.96
CA ALA A 56 5.79 6.74 3.66
C ALA A 56 4.75 5.95 2.84
N GLU A 57 5.16 5.17 1.84
CA GLU A 57 4.23 4.33 1.07
C GLU A 57 3.51 3.27 1.92
N PHE A 58 4.12 2.77 3.00
CA PHE A 58 3.48 1.80 3.89
C PHE A 58 2.48 2.46 4.83
N LEU A 59 2.76 3.68 5.31
CA LEU A 59 1.78 4.46 6.05
C LEU A 59 0.53 4.73 5.19
N TRP A 60 0.74 5.14 3.93
CA TRP A 60 -0.33 5.29 2.96
C TRP A 60 -1.06 3.97 2.67
N ALA A 61 -0.34 2.85 2.60
CA ALA A 61 -0.95 1.53 2.47
C ALA A 61 -1.92 1.24 3.63
N ASP A 62 -1.51 1.46 4.87
CA ASP A 62 -2.35 1.26 6.05
C ASP A 62 -3.58 2.19 6.03
N PHE A 63 -3.41 3.45 5.61
CA PHE A 63 -4.50 4.41 5.46
C PHE A 63 -5.56 3.93 4.44
N PHE A 64 -5.12 3.39 3.31
CA PHE A 64 -6.03 2.83 2.30
C PHE A 64 -6.63 1.50 2.73
N ARG A 65 -5.88 0.64 3.43
CA ARG A 65 -6.34 -0.69 3.86
C ARG A 65 -7.59 -0.63 4.72
N ILE A 66 -7.72 0.39 5.57
CA ILE A 66 -8.90 0.55 6.43
C ILE A 66 -10.07 1.28 5.76
N ARG A 67 -9.91 1.76 4.52
CA ARG A 67 -10.92 2.57 3.80
C ARG A 67 -11.39 1.98 2.48
N ILE A 68 -10.52 1.24 1.79
CA ILE A 68 -10.79 0.63 0.49
C ILE A 68 -10.78 -0.87 0.67
N VAL A 69 -11.91 -1.51 0.36
CA VAL A 69 -12.00 -2.97 0.34
C VAL A 69 -11.52 -3.47 -1.02
N ILE A 70 -10.35 -4.09 -1.05
CA ILE A 70 -9.86 -4.80 -2.23
C ILE A 70 -10.21 -6.27 -2.04
N ASP A 71 -11.16 -6.78 -2.80
CA ASP A 71 -11.60 -8.16 -2.64
C ASP A 71 -10.45 -9.15 -2.91
N SER A 72 -10.28 -10.13 -2.02
CA SER A 72 -9.22 -11.14 -2.18
C SER A 72 -9.35 -11.92 -3.50
N TRP A 73 -10.57 -12.08 -4.03
CA TRP A 73 -10.80 -12.81 -5.29
C TRP A 73 -10.26 -12.08 -6.53
N ILE A 74 -10.18 -10.74 -6.53
CA ILE A 74 -9.56 -9.99 -7.65
C ILE A 74 -8.04 -10.05 -7.58
N LEU A 75 -7.48 -10.25 -6.39
CA LEU A 75 -6.04 -10.35 -6.16
C LEU A 75 -5.50 -11.78 -6.33
N LYS A 76 -6.30 -12.74 -6.78
CA LYS A 76 -5.86 -14.11 -7.03
C LYS A 76 -5.97 -14.46 -8.51
N ASP A 77 -4.92 -15.05 -9.06
CA ASP A 77 -4.99 -15.67 -10.36
C ASP A 77 -5.84 -16.94 -10.24
N LYS A 78 -6.99 -16.96 -10.93
CA LYS A 78 -7.97 -18.06 -10.84
C LYS A 78 -7.43 -19.40 -11.35
N ILE A 79 -6.32 -19.41 -12.08
CA ILE A 79 -5.72 -20.61 -12.67
C ILE A 79 -4.52 -21.06 -11.85
N ARG A 80 -3.71 -20.12 -11.34
CA ARG A 80 -2.43 -20.39 -10.69
C ARG A 80 -2.48 -20.34 -9.15
N GLU A 81 -3.58 -19.84 -8.57
CA GLU A 81 -3.73 -19.57 -7.13
C GLU A 81 -2.63 -18.66 -6.56
N GLU A 82 -1.95 -17.90 -7.42
CA GLU A 82 -0.89 -16.96 -7.06
C GLU A 82 -1.47 -15.55 -6.88
N ASP A 83 -0.84 -14.74 -6.01
CA ASP A 83 -1.22 -13.35 -5.80
C ASP A 83 -0.94 -12.49 -7.05
N VAL A 84 -1.90 -11.64 -7.40
CA VAL A 84 -1.83 -10.71 -8.53
C VAL A 84 -1.53 -9.30 -8.01
N LEU A 85 -0.58 -8.63 -8.67
CA LEU A 85 -0.27 -7.23 -8.40
C LEU A 85 -1.42 -6.33 -8.87
N ILE A 86 -1.72 -5.25 -8.14
CA ILE A 86 -2.71 -4.22 -8.57
C ILE A 86 -2.41 -3.70 -9.99
N SER A 87 -1.15 -3.64 -10.39
CA SER A 87 -0.75 -3.23 -11.74
C SER A 87 -1.32 -4.12 -12.85
N ASN A 88 -1.52 -5.41 -12.53
CA ASN A 88 -1.91 -6.48 -13.45
C ASN A 88 -3.40 -6.79 -13.40
N LEU A 89 -4.17 -6.09 -12.54
CA LEU A 89 -5.63 -6.20 -12.53
C LEU A 89 -6.24 -5.72 -13.86
N PRO A 90 -7.43 -6.25 -14.22
CA PRO A 90 -8.25 -5.73 -15.31
C PRO A 90 -8.37 -4.21 -15.23
N ALA A 91 -8.40 -3.55 -16.40
CA ALA A 91 -8.32 -2.10 -16.49
C ALA A 91 -9.44 -1.38 -15.71
N GLU A 92 -10.63 -1.97 -15.68
CA GLU A 92 -11.81 -1.43 -14.98
C GLU A 92 -11.61 -1.43 -13.46
N HIS A 93 -11.42 -2.59 -12.82
CA HIS A 93 -11.16 -2.69 -11.38
C HIS A 93 -9.95 -1.87 -10.94
N LYS A 94 -8.87 -1.89 -11.75
CA LYS A 94 -7.68 -1.10 -11.46
C LYS A 94 -7.98 0.40 -11.45
N LYS A 95 -8.80 0.87 -12.39
CA LYS A 95 -9.15 2.29 -12.48
C LYS A 95 -10.00 2.70 -11.27
N GLU A 96 -11.03 1.91 -10.93
CA GLU A 96 -11.93 2.18 -9.80
C GLU A 96 -11.16 2.33 -8.48
N ILE A 97 -10.32 1.34 -8.14
CA ILE A 97 -9.54 1.34 -6.89
C ILE A 97 -8.58 2.54 -6.85
N ILE A 98 -7.92 2.87 -7.97
CA ILE A 98 -7.00 4.01 -8.00
C ILE A 98 -7.77 5.33 -7.87
N ASP A 99 -8.89 5.48 -8.56
CA ASP A 99 -9.67 6.72 -8.55
C ASP A 99 -10.27 6.99 -7.16
N GLU A 100 -10.76 5.95 -6.47
CA GLU A 100 -11.19 6.02 -5.07
C GLU A 100 -10.02 6.42 -4.14
N ALA A 101 -8.86 5.76 -4.27
CA ALA A 101 -7.68 6.09 -3.48
C ALA A 101 -7.18 7.52 -3.72
N MET A 102 -7.30 8.02 -4.95
CA MET A 102 -6.97 9.41 -5.28
C MET A 102 -7.92 10.41 -4.60
N GLN A 103 -9.21 10.10 -4.50
CA GLN A 103 -10.18 10.94 -3.79
C GLN A 103 -9.85 10.98 -2.29
N LEU A 104 -9.62 9.82 -1.67
CA LEU A 104 -9.24 9.74 -0.26
C LEU A 104 -7.91 10.45 0.03
N ALA A 105 -6.92 10.34 -0.85
CA ALA A 105 -5.62 11.00 -0.67
C ALA A 105 -5.71 12.54 -0.65
N ARG A 106 -6.76 13.11 -1.23
CA ARG A 106 -7.04 14.56 -1.22
C ARG A 106 -8.07 14.95 -0.15
N SER A 107 -8.74 13.99 0.47
CA SER A 107 -9.74 14.29 1.49
C SER A 107 -9.08 14.82 2.77
N PRO A 108 -9.81 15.58 3.63
CA PRO A 108 -9.31 16.01 4.93
C PRO A 108 -8.89 14.86 5.85
N GLU A 109 -9.38 13.64 5.59
CA GLU A 109 -9.03 12.44 6.38
C GLU A 109 -7.55 12.09 6.25
N ALA A 110 -6.92 12.49 5.13
CA ALA A 110 -5.50 12.29 4.88
C ALA A 110 -4.60 13.41 5.43
N ALA A 111 -5.14 14.37 6.21
CA ALA A 111 -4.38 15.53 6.70
C ALA A 111 -3.12 15.18 7.52
N GLY A 112 -3.12 14.04 8.21
CA GLY A 112 -1.96 13.54 8.96
C GLY A 112 -0.94 12.76 8.13
N MET A 113 -1.20 12.54 6.85
CA MET A 113 -0.43 11.63 6.02
C MET A 113 0.83 12.29 5.44
N PRO A 114 1.96 11.55 5.31
CA PRO A 114 3.19 12.12 4.79
C PRO A 114 3.03 12.61 3.35
N GLY A 115 3.34 13.89 3.11
CA GLY A 115 3.24 14.49 1.78
C GLY A 115 1.81 14.79 1.34
N TYR A 116 0.84 14.80 2.25
CA TYR A 116 -0.53 15.24 1.96
C TYR A 116 -0.56 16.62 1.29
N LEU A 117 -1.38 16.75 0.23
CA LEU A 117 -1.44 17.95 -0.61
C LEU A 117 -2.63 18.87 -0.29
N GLY A 118 -3.57 18.43 0.55
CA GLY A 118 -4.83 19.14 0.77
C GLY A 118 -5.93 18.72 -0.21
N PRO A 119 -7.16 19.18 0.03
CA PRO A 119 -8.21 19.16 -0.98
C PRO A 119 -7.78 20.01 -2.18
N GLY A 120 -8.03 19.47 -3.39
CA GLY A 120 -7.74 20.13 -4.65
C GLY A 120 -8.90 20.94 -5.19
#